data_AF-L1MBX8-F1
#
_entry.id   AF-L1MBX8-F1
#
_cell.length_a   1.000
_cell.length_b   1.000
_cell.length_c   1.000
_cell.angle_alpha   90.00
_cell.angle_beta   90.00
_cell.angle_gamma   90.00
#
_symmetry.space_group_name_H-M   'P 1'
#
loop_
_entity.id
_entity.type
_entity.pdbx_description
1 polymer ?
#
loop_
_entity_poly.entity_id
_entity_poly.type
_entity_poly.pdbx_seq_one_letter_code
_entity_poly.pdbx_strand_id
1 'polypeptide(L)'
;MSEYKSIYELRGLIGLTPEQLLIIADEVCHQHHCSITNFSALCAASAVTTAAISGIDIHGGDLAAVEHELARVILVLKPLNKNNDVLAAVAVEVFHQVNA
;
A
#
# COMPACT_ATOMS: atom_id res chain seq x y z
N MET A 1 11.66 -35.75 7.19
CA MET A 1 10.90 -35.05 8.25
C MET A 1 10.88 -33.59 7.85
N SER A 2 9.74 -33.15 7.30
CA SER A 2 9.55 -31.79 6.78
C SER A 2 9.82 -30.80 7.89
N GLU A 3 10.73 -29.85 7.67
CA GLU A 3 10.95 -28.73 8.59
C GLU A 3 9.61 -28.03 8.80
N TYR A 4 9.12 -28.07 10.05
CA TYR A 4 8.00 -27.24 10.47
C TYR A 4 8.56 -25.83 10.62
N LYS A 5 8.76 -25.17 9.47
CA LYS A 5 9.18 -23.78 9.41
C LYS A 5 8.11 -22.97 10.12
N SER A 6 8.51 -22.24 11.15
CA SER A 6 7.59 -21.52 12.03
C SER A 6 6.67 -20.64 11.18
N ILE A 7 5.37 -20.55 11.50
CA ILE A 7 4.43 -19.64 10.80
C ILE A 7 4.89 -18.17 10.83
N TYR A 8 5.90 -17.85 11.65
CA TYR A 8 6.57 -16.56 11.74
C TYR A 8 7.82 -16.42 10.83
N GLU A 9 8.37 -17.53 10.30
CA GLU A 9 9.45 -17.55 9.29
C GLU A 9 8.89 -17.44 7.84
N LEU A 10 7.57 -17.39 7.70
CA LEU A 10 6.80 -17.15 6.47
C LEU A 10 6.20 -15.73 6.47
N ARG A 11 6.87 -14.74 7.06
CA ARG A 11 6.35 -13.37 7.02
C ARG A 11 6.45 -12.83 5.60
N GLY A 12 5.35 -12.97 4.86
CA GLY A 12 5.07 -12.12 3.70
C GLY A 12 5.03 -10.65 4.12
N LEU A 13 4.93 -9.77 3.13
CA LEU A 13 4.94 -8.33 3.34
C LEU A 13 3.84 -7.90 4.33
N ILE A 14 4.18 -6.97 5.21
CA ILE A 14 3.26 -6.24 6.08
C ILE A 14 2.53 -5.22 5.22
N GLY A 15 1.28 -5.52 4.88
CA GLY A 15 0.43 -4.61 4.13
C GLY A 15 -0.05 -3.40 4.92
N LEU A 16 -0.51 -2.38 4.21
CA LEU A 16 -1.16 -1.18 4.77
C LEU A 16 -2.67 -1.37 4.79
N THR A 17 -3.32 -1.09 5.92
CA THR A 17 -4.79 -1.05 6.00
C THR A 17 -5.35 0.22 5.35
N PRO A 18 -6.64 0.25 4.98
CA PRO A 18 -7.28 1.47 4.50
C PRO A 18 -7.13 2.66 5.47
N GLU A 19 -7.21 2.41 6.79
CA GLU A 19 -7.05 3.44 7.83
C GLU A 19 -5.62 3.98 7.88
N GLN A 20 -4.61 3.13 7.69
CA GLN A 20 -3.22 3.58 7.62
C GLN A 20 -2.98 4.45 6.39
N LEU A 21 -3.52 4.06 5.23
CA LEU A 21 -3.48 4.91 4.03
C LEU A 21 -4.27 6.21 4.19
N LEU A 22 -5.37 6.20 4.93
CA LEU A 22 -6.11 7.42 5.27
C LEU A 22 -5.26 8.37 6.11
N ILE A 23 -4.55 7.88 7.13
CA ILE A 23 -3.64 8.69 7.95
C ILE A 23 -2.53 9.31 7.07
N ILE A 24 -1.94 8.53 6.18
CA ILE A 24 -0.92 9.03 5.24
C ILE A 24 -1.51 10.11 4.32
N ALA A 25 -2.70 9.87 3.76
CA ALA A 25 -3.38 10.82 2.89
C ALA A 25 -3.78 12.11 3.61
N ASP A 26 -4.20 12.03 4.87
CA ASP A 26 -4.56 13.18 5.69
C ASP A 26 -3.34 14.08 5.95
N GLU A 27 -2.19 13.49 6.29
CA GLU A 27 -0.94 14.24 6.47
C GLU A 27 -0.48 14.91 5.17
N VAL A 28 -0.56 14.21 4.02
CA VAL A 28 -0.27 14.82 2.71
C VAL A 28 -1.25 15.97 2.43
N CYS A 29 -2.52 15.83 2.76
CA CYS A 29 -3.51 16.90 2.59
C CYS A 29 -3.21 18.11 3.46
N HIS A 30 -2.81 17.89 4.71
CA HIS A 30 -2.40 18.93 5.65
C HIS A 30 -1.21 19.74 5.12
N GLN A 31 -0.16 19.05 4.62
CA GLN A 31 1.07 19.70 4.13
C GLN A 31 0.92 20.37 2.75
N HIS A 32 0.10 19.81 1.86
CA HIS A 32 0.02 20.26 0.44
C HIS A 32 -1.27 21.00 0.09
N HIS A 33 -2.13 21.27 1.09
CA HIS A 33 -3.40 21.98 0.93
C HIS A 33 -4.30 21.35 -0.15
N CYS A 34 -4.40 20.02 -0.14
CA CYS A 34 -5.30 19.23 -0.97
C CYS A 34 -6.37 18.56 -0.11
N SER A 35 -7.26 17.80 -0.74
CA SER A 35 -8.35 17.11 -0.03
C SER A 35 -8.56 15.73 -0.60
N ILE A 36 -8.92 14.79 0.27
CA ILE A 36 -9.35 13.44 -0.11
C ILE A 36 -10.72 13.54 -0.77
N THR A 37 -10.82 13.08 -2.01
CA THR A 37 -12.08 13.08 -2.78
C THR A 37 -12.55 11.68 -3.15
N ASN A 38 -11.71 10.66 -2.98
CA ASN A 38 -12.04 9.29 -3.35
C ASN A 38 -11.51 8.29 -2.30
N PHE A 39 -12.32 8.00 -1.29
CA PHE A 39 -11.99 7.03 -0.24
C PHE A 39 -11.91 5.59 -0.75
N SER A 40 -12.72 5.23 -1.76
CA SER A 40 -12.64 3.91 -2.40
C SER A 40 -11.29 3.68 -3.09
N ALA A 41 -10.64 4.73 -3.59
CA ALA A 41 -9.28 4.63 -4.11
C ALA A 41 -8.24 4.33 -3.03
N LEU A 42 -8.41 4.83 -1.80
CA LEU A 42 -7.56 4.45 -0.67
C LEU A 42 -7.74 2.96 -0.32
N CYS A 43 -8.98 2.48 -0.26
CA CYS A 43 -9.26 1.07 -0.05
C CYS A 43 -8.63 0.19 -1.15
N ALA A 44 -8.76 0.60 -2.41
CA ALA A 44 -8.17 -0.12 -3.54
C ALA A 44 -6.63 -0.15 -3.46
N ALA A 45 -6.00 0.98 -3.10
CA ALA A 45 -4.56 1.06 -2.89
C ALA A 45 -4.10 0.16 -1.73
N SER A 46 -4.82 0.12 -0.59
CA SER A 46 -4.47 -0.80 0.52
C SER A 46 -4.59 -2.27 0.10
N ALA A 47 -5.59 -2.60 -0.72
CA ALA A 47 -5.79 -3.97 -1.17
C ALA A 47 -4.59 -4.48 -1.99
N VAL A 48 -3.91 -3.63 -2.77
CA VAL A 48 -2.67 -3.99 -3.48
C VAL A 48 -1.62 -4.56 -2.52
N THR A 49 -1.44 -3.91 -1.36
CA THR A 49 -0.40 -4.29 -0.39
C THR A 49 -0.65 -5.61 0.35
N THR A 50 -1.86 -6.15 0.23
CA THR A 50 -2.29 -7.42 0.87
C THR A 50 -2.86 -8.41 -0.14
N ALA A 51 -2.69 -8.15 -1.44
CA ALA A 51 -3.45 -8.83 -2.47
C ALA A 51 -3.09 -10.32 -2.57
N ALA A 52 -4.11 -11.16 -2.33
CA ALA A 52 -4.03 -12.59 -2.55
C ALA A 52 -5.33 -13.11 -3.15
N ILE A 53 -5.22 -14.06 -4.09
CA ILE A 53 -6.39 -14.74 -4.70
C ILE A 53 -6.27 -16.22 -4.39
N SER A 54 -7.26 -16.78 -3.70
CA SER A 54 -7.24 -18.19 -3.26
C SER A 54 -5.99 -18.56 -2.44
N GLY A 55 -5.45 -17.61 -1.67
CA GLY A 55 -4.22 -17.77 -0.89
C GLY A 55 -2.92 -17.62 -1.69
N ILE A 56 -3.01 -17.32 -2.99
CA ILE A 56 -1.86 -17.05 -3.85
C ILE A 56 -1.54 -15.56 -3.77
N ASP A 57 -0.37 -15.24 -3.22
CA ASP A 57 0.19 -13.88 -3.27
C ASP A 57 0.40 -13.48 -4.74
N ILE A 58 -0.29 -12.42 -5.18
CA ILE A 58 -0.26 -12.01 -6.59
C ILE A 58 1.07 -11.36 -6.99
N HIS A 59 1.84 -10.89 -6.01
CA HIS A 59 3.15 -10.28 -6.19
C HIS A 59 4.28 -11.21 -5.78
N GLY A 60 3.97 -12.41 -5.27
CA GLY A 60 4.96 -13.43 -4.92
C GLY A 60 5.96 -12.99 -3.84
N GLY A 61 5.56 -12.09 -2.94
CA GLY A 61 6.43 -11.48 -1.94
C GLY A 61 7.46 -10.48 -2.49
N ASP A 62 7.36 -10.08 -3.76
CA ASP A 62 8.24 -9.08 -4.36
C ASP A 62 7.83 -7.67 -3.91
N LEU A 63 8.59 -7.13 -2.95
CA LEU A 63 8.39 -5.79 -2.41
C LEU A 63 8.35 -4.72 -3.51
N ALA A 64 9.29 -4.77 -4.46
CA ALA A 64 9.38 -3.76 -5.52
C ALA A 64 8.17 -3.81 -6.47
N ALA A 65 7.64 -5.01 -6.73
CA ALA A 65 6.43 -5.17 -7.53
C ALA A 65 5.19 -4.56 -6.82
N VAL A 66 5.06 -4.74 -5.51
CA VAL A 66 3.97 -4.15 -4.72
C VAL A 66 4.10 -2.63 -4.65
N GLU A 67 5.31 -2.10 -4.42
CA GLU A 67 5.58 -0.66 -4.41
C GLU A 67 5.19 0.00 -5.74
N HIS A 68 5.59 -0.61 -6.86
CA HIS A 68 5.25 -0.13 -8.19
C HIS A 68 3.73 -0.09 -8.39
N GLU A 69 3.03 -1.17 -8.03
CA GLU A 69 1.59 -1.28 -8.22
C GLU A 69 0.81 -0.35 -7.29
N LEU A 70 1.25 -0.18 -6.04
CA LEU A 70 0.68 0.76 -5.08
C LEU A 70 0.72 2.19 -5.64
N ALA A 71 1.89 2.63 -6.11
CA ALA A 71 2.04 3.93 -6.73
C ALA A 71 1.13 4.08 -7.97
N ARG A 72 1.12 3.07 -8.85
CA ARG A 72 0.31 3.05 -10.07
C ARG A 72 -1.18 3.22 -9.75
N VAL A 73 -1.71 2.47 -8.77
CA VAL A 73 -3.12 2.52 -8.38
C VAL A 73 -3.48 3.90 -7.81
N ILE A 74 -2.65 4.49 -6.96
CA ILE A 74 -2.87 5.85 -6.44
C ILE A 74 -2.91 6.88 -7.57
N LEU A 75 -1.96 6.82 -8.51
CA LEU A 75 -1.87 7.75 -9.64
C LEU A 75 -3.07 7.64 -10.60
N VAL A 76 -3.58 6.42 -10.82
CA VAL A 76 -4.72 6.17 -11.71
C VAL A 76 -6.05 6.54 -11.06
N LEU A 77 -6.29 6.10 -9.81
CA LEU A 77 -7.58 6.28 -9.14
C LEU A 77 -7.74 7.63 -8.47
N LYS A 78 -6.63 8.36 -8.26
CA LYS A 78 -6.57 9.71 -7.73
C LYS A 78 -7.39 9.89 -6.43
N PRO A 79 -6.93 9.34 -5.29
CA PRO A 79 -7.57 9.56 -4.00
C PRO A 79 -7.79 11.04 -3.64
N LEU A 80 -6.88 11.91 -4.09
CA LEU A 80 -6.86 13.33 -3.79
C LEU A 80 -7.29 14.18 -5.00
N ASN A 81 -7.79 15.39 -4.75
CA ASN A 81 -8.11 16.35 -5.82
C ASN A 81 -6.88 16.87 -6.58
N LYS A 82 -5.69 16.82 -5.97
CA LYS A 82 -4.37 17.16 -6.55
C LYS A 82 -3.28 16.47 -5.72
N ASN A 83 -2.02 16.52 -6.15
CA ASN A 83 -0.87 15.97 -5.41
C ASN A 83 -0.91 14.44 -5.17
N ASN A 84 -1.52 13.67 -6.08
CA ASN A 84 -1.54 12.21 -5.99
C ASN A 84 -0.16 11.56 -6.24
N ASP A 85 0.72 12.25 -6.95
CA ASP A 85 2.13 11.90 -7.11
C ASP A 85 2.87 11.94 -5.77
N VAL A 86 2.61 12.95 -4.95
CA VAL A 86 3.15 13.04 -3.58
C VAL A 86 2.60 11.92 -2.71
N LEU A 87 1.28 11.69 -2.73
CA LEU A 87 0.68 10.59 -1.98
C LEU A 87 1.27 9.22 -2.38
N ALA A 88 1.46 8.98 -3.68
CA ALA A 88 2.06 7.75 -4.18
C ALA A 88 3.49 7.56 -3.64
N ALA A 89 4.32 8.60 -3.70
CA ALA A 89 5.69 8.54 -3.20
C ALA A 89 5.75 8.28 -1.67
N VAL A 90 4.94 9.00 -0.88
CA VAL A 90 4.90 8.83 0.58
C VAL A 90 4.35 7.46 0.97
N ALA A 91 3.29 6.99 0.32
CA ALA A 91 2.72 5.67 0.61
C ALA A 91 3.71 4.54 0.31
N VAL A 92 4.44 4.63 -0.80
CA VAL A 92 5.51 3.68 -1.14
C VAL A 92 6.63 3.71 -0.12
N GLU A 93 7.11 4.90 0.27
CA GLU A 93 8.18 5.02 1.28
C GLU A 93 7.76 4.42 2.63
N VAL A 94 6.54 4.72 3.10
CA VAL A 94 6.03 4.14 4.35
C VAL A 94 5.90 2.61 4.23
N PHE A 95 5.38 2.12 3.11
CA PHE A 95 5.27 0.68 2.85
C PHE A 95 6.65 -0.01 2.81
N HIS A 96 7.65 0.63 2.22
CA HIS A 96 9.03 0.16 2.19
C HIS A 96 9.58 0.05 3.62
N GLN A 97 9.46 1.12 4.41
CA GLN A 97 10.01 1.19 5.77
C GLN A 97 9.43 0.15 6.74
N VAL A 98 8.16 -0.23 6.58
CA VAL A 98 7.56 -1.27 7.43
C VAL A 98 7.94 -2.70 6.98
N ASN A 99 8.57 -2.84 5.82
CA ASN A 99 8.98 -4.12 5.22
C ASN A 99 10.50 -4.30 5.05
N ALA A 100 11.29 -3.26 5.34
CA ALA A 100 12.76 -3.27 5.34
C ALA A 100 13.33 -3.79 6.67
#